data_AF-A0A968L6I2-F1
#
_entry.id   AF-A0A968L6I2-F1
#
_cell.length_a   1.000
_cell.length_b   1.000
_cell.length_c   1.000
_cell.angle_alpha   90.00
_cell.angle_beta   90.00
_cell.angle_gamma   90.00
#
_symmetry.space_group_name_H-M   'P 1'
#
loop_
_entity.id
_entity.type
_entity.pdbx_description
1 polymer ?
#
loop_
_entity_poly.entity_id
_entity_poly.type
_entity_poly.pdbx_seq_one_letter_code
_entity_poly.pdbx_strand_id
1 'polypeptide(L)'
;MFESAELGHKISKEQYKKELPVLREELLDAQLDLLQSAKFPVIILLAGVDCAGKGETMNLLHEWMDPRHIESHAQRELTDEERERPPMWRYWRDLPPKGKIGIFIGSWYSAPLIDNVQGRTKNAELDQQLDRISHFETMLCNEGALILKFWLHLSESEQKKRLKKLEKNPKTSWRVTESDWKNFKMYDRFRLVSERMLRSTSTPEAPWIIVEGADERYRSLSIGKAIHEALRRRLDAPVMTAPPEPLPPMFSSIDGLQILQTLDMSKKIAKKKYDDELSTLQGRLNQLSRHKDFNKLSVVMVFEGNDAAGKGGSIRRVTQALDARAYRIIPIAAPTEEERAQPYLWRFWRHLPRRGRFAIFDRSWYGRVLVERVEGFCTQADWMRAYGEINDFEEQMVRNHTVVVKFWLAITQDEQLKRFKEREKIGFKRFKITEEDWRNRDKWPLYEQSVCDMIDRTSTEIAPWTLVEANDKNHARIKVLKTLCNRIELALEKI
;
A
#
# COMPACT_ATOMS: atom_id res chain seq x y z
N MET A 1 2.73 -22.44 21.79
CA MET A 1 3.73 -21.41 21.45
C MET A 1 4.16 -20.53 22.64
N PHE A 2 3.22 -19.99 23.43
CA PHE A 2 3.54 -18.94 24.41
C PHE A 2 4.25 -19.37 25.71
N GLU A 3 4.36 -20.67 25.98
CA GLU A 3 4.91 -21.20 27.24
C GLU A 3 6.35 -20.72 27.52
N SER A 4 7.17 -20.51 26.47
CA SER A 4 8.52 -19.96 26.61
C SER A 4 8.55 -18.52 27.15
N ALA A 5 7.46 -17.77 26.99
CA ALA A 5 7.25 -16.43 27.53
C ALA A 5 6.36 -16.43 28.80
N GLU A 6 6.25 -17.58 29.46
CA GLU A 6 5.57 -17.77 30.75
C GLU A 6 6.50 -18.42 31.79
N LEU A 7 7.81 -18.46 31.52
CA LEU A 7 8.82 -19.07 32.38
C LEU A 7 9.15 -18.23 33.62
N GLY A 8 8.70 -16.97 33.68
CA GLY A 8 8.98 -16.07 34.78
C GLY A 8 10.29 -15.31 34.63
N HIS A 9 10.65 -14.93 33.39
CA HIS A 9 11.86 -14.18 33.08
C HIS A 9 11.95 -12.88 33.90
N LYS A 10 13.10 -12.63 34.51
CA LYS A 10 13.34 -11.49 35.41
C LYS A 10 14.77 -10.99 35.29
N ILE A 11 14.94 -9.67 35.39
CA ILE A 11 16.26 -9.04 35.53
C ILE A 11 16.37 -8.35 36.89
N SER A 12 17.49 -8.55 37.59
CA SER A 12 17.76 -7.89 38.87
C SER A 12 17.90 -6.38 38.68
N LYS A 13 17.67 -5.62 39.75
CA LYS A 13 17.77 -4.15 39.68
C LYS A 13 19.22 -3.72 39.41
N GLU A 14 20.18 -4.44 39.97
CA GLU A 14 21.61 -4.21 39.87
C GLU A 14 22.08 -4.45 38.42
N GLN A 15 21.68 -5.57 37.82
CA GLN A 15 21.99 -5.88 36.43
C GLN A 15 21.36 -4.84 35.49
N TYR A 16 20.09 -4.50 35.69
CA TYR A 16 19.42 -3.50 34.87
C TYR A 16 20.10 -2.14 34.92
N LYS A 17 20.51 -1.67 36.12
CA LYS A 17 21.24 -0.41 36.29
C LYS A 17 22.61 -0.42 35.61
N LYS A 18 23.25 -1.59 35.48
CA LYS A 18 24.53 -1.75 34.82
C LYS A 18 24.40 -1.72 33.29
N GLU A 19 23.41 -2.43 32.75
CA GLU A 19 23.26 -2.60 31.30
C GLU A 19 22.53 -1.43 30.62
N LEU A 20 21.60 -0.78 31.33
CA LEU A 20 20.77 0.26 30.74
C LEU A 20 21.55 1.46 30.17
N PRO A 21 22.54 2.06 30.88
CA PRO A 21 23.25 3.23 30.35
C PRO A 21 23.94 2.94 29.02
N VAL A 22 24.59 1.77 28.92
CA VAL A 22 25.29 1.32 27.70
C VAL A 22 24.30 1.14 26.56
N LEU A 23 23.21 0.40 26.80
CA LEU A 23 22.18 0.17 25.77
C LEU A 23 21.55 1.48 25.27
N ARG A 24 21.36 2.46 26.16
CA ARG A 24 20.77 3.75 25.79
C ARG A 24 21.69 4.54 24.86
N GLU A 25 22.99 4.58 25.18
CA GLU A 25 24.00 5.22 24.33
C GLU A 25 24.07 4.55 22.96
N GLU A 26 24.14 3.22 22.93
CA GLU A 26 24.15 2.40 21.72
C GLU A 26 22.92 2.62 20.83
N LEU A 27 21.72 2.72 21.43
CA LEU A 27 20.47 3.01 20.71
C LEU A 27 20.46 4.41 20.11
N LEU A 28 20.98 5.41 20.82
CA LEU A 28 21.07 6.79 20.33
C LEU A 28 22.03 6.89 19.15
N ASP A 29 23.19 6.25 19.25
CA ASP A 29 24.16 6.20 18.16
C ASP A 29 23.56 5.51 16.93
N ALA A 30 22.87 4.38 17.11
CA ALA A 30 22.25 3.65 16.00
C ALA A 30 21.13 4.47 15.34
N GLN A 31 20.38 5.23 16.12
CA GLN A 31 19.36 6.14 15.61
C GLN A 31 19.97 7.31 14.82
N LEU A 32 21.08 7.86 15.30
CA LEU A 32 21.80 8.93 14.59
C LEU A 32 22.35 8.43 13.26
N ASP A 33 22.94 7.24 13.23
CA ASP A 33 23.46 6.61 12.01
C ASP A 33 22.31 6.32 11.02
N LEU A 34 21.17 5.84 11.50
CA LEU A 34 19.95 5.67 10.70
C LEU A 34 19.52 6.99 10.06
N LEU A 35 19.46 8.06 10.85
CA LEU A 35 19.06 9.39 10.40
C LEU A 35 20.02 9.93 9.34
N GLN A 36 21.33 9.82 9.56
CA GLN A 36 22.35 10.30 8.63
C GLN A 36 22.38 9.50 7.34
N SER A 37 22.18 8.18 7.42
CA SER A 37 22.16 7.32 6.24
C SER A 37 20.93 7.59 5.35
N ALA A 38 19.77 7.86 5.96
CA ALA A 38 18.49 8.01 5.29
C ALA A 38 18.18 6.90 4.26
N LYS A 39 18.69 5.68 4.49
CA LYS A 39 18.62 4.57 3.53
C LYS A 39 17.30 3.79 3.63
N PHE A 40 16.79 3.59 4.83
CA PHE A 40 15.59 2.78 5.09
C PHE A 40 14.76 3.32 6.26
N PRO A 41 13.44 3.07 6.29
CA PRO A 41 12.62 3.34 7.46
C PRO A 41 12.63 2.17 8.45
N VAL A 42 12.31 2.44 9.72
CA VAL A 42 12.17 1.42 10.76
C VAL A 42 10.73 1.43 11.28
N ILE A 43 10.09 0.27 11.28
CA ILE A 43 8.70 0.10 11.70
C ILE A 43 8.68 -0.87 12.89
N ILE A 44 8.25 -0.39 14.05
CA ILE A 44 8.16 -1.19 15.28
C ILE A 44 6.69 -1.44 15.59
N LEU A 45 6.27 -2.71 15.58
CA LEU A 45 4.93 -3.12 15.95
C LEU A 45 4.92 -3.65 17.38
N LEU A 46 4.18 -2.99 18.27
CA LEU A 46 3.97 -3.41 19.66
C LEU A 46 2.57 -4.01 19.80
N ALA A 47 2.49 -5.34 19.71
CA ALA A 47 1.27 -6.12 19.92
C ALA A 47 1.36 -6.95 21.20
N GLY A 48 0.29 -7.64 21.56
CA GLY A 48 0.27 -8.52 22.73
C GLY A 48 -0.92 -8.33 23.64
N VAL A 49 -0.86 -9.07 24.75
CA VAL A 49 -1.90 -9.14 25.78
C VAL A 49 -2.16 -7.77 26.39
N ASP A 50 -3.41 -7.48 26.75
CA ASP A 50 -3.76 -6.23 27.41
C ASP A 50 -3.02 -6.11 28.75
N CYS A 51 -2.58 -4.88 29.07
CA CYS A 51 -1.72 -4.60 30.22
C CYS A 51 -0.31 -5.25 30.19
N ALA A 52 0.14 -5.88 29.10
CA ALA A 52 1.50 -6.47 29.03
C ALA A 52 2.64 -5.44 28.96
N GLY A 53 2.31 -4.14 28.91
CA GLY A 53 3.30 -3.05 28.94
C GLY A 53 3.59 -2.39 27.59
N LYS A 54 2.67 -2.49 26.62
CA LYS A 54 2.81 -1.89 25.28
C LYS A 54 3.05 -0.37 25.37
N GLY A 55 2.19 0.34 26.09
CA GLY A 55 2.30 1.79 26.27
C GLY A 55 3.52 2.20 27.09
N GLU A 56 3.83 1.47 28.17
CA GLU A 56 5.04 1.71 28.97
C GLU A 56 6.32 1.51 28.15
N THR A 57 6.35 0.50 27.28
CA THR A 57 7.50 0.25 26.39
C THR A 57 7.67 1.38 25.38
N MET A 58 6.58 1.83 24.73
CA MET A 58 6.66 2.96 23.80
C MET A 58 7.18 4.24 24.49
N ASN A 59 6.66 4.57 25.68
CA ASN A 59 7.14 5.73 26.45
C ASN A 59 8.62 5.62 26.81
N LEU A 60 9.07 4.41 27.16
CA LEU A 60 10.45 4.16 27.52
C LEU A 60 11.39 4.29 26.32
N LEU A 61 10.98 3.86 25.13
CA LEU A 61 11.74 4.06 23.90
C LEU A 61 11.90 5.56 23.58
N HIS A 62 10.87 6.38 23.81
CA HIS A 62 10.98 7.85 23.72
C HIS A 62 11.92 8.46 24.76
N GLU A 63 12.08 7.83 25.92
CA GLU A 63 13.05 8.27 26.93
C GLU A 63 14.48 7.87 26.55
N TRP A 64 14.65 6.66 26.02
CA TRP A 64 15.95 6.10 25.71
C TRP A 64 16.57 6.67 24.45
N MET A 65 15.74 6.88 23.42
CA MET A 65 16.12 7.39 22.11
C MET A 65 15.72 8.85 21.94
N ASP A 66 16.09 9.48 20.83
CA ASP A 66 15.67 10.84 20.51
C ASP A 66 14.22 10.86 19.98
N PRO A 67 13.25 11.42 20.73
CA PRO A 67 11.85 11.43 20.33
C PRO A 67 11.57 12.30 19.10
N ARG A 68 12.48 13.23 18.73
CA ARG A 68 12.32 14.09 17.54
C ARG A 68 12.37 13.32 16.23
N HIS A 69 12.80 12.06 16.28
CA HIS A 69 12.97 11.19 15.11
C HIS A 69 12.16 9.89 15.24
N ILE A 70 11.18 9.88 16.16
CA ILE A 70 10.26 8.78 16.40
C ILE A 70 8.83 9.29 16.24
N GLU A 71 8.08 8.66 15.33
CA GLU A 71 6.65 8.85 15.17
C GLU A 71 5.91 7.74 15.93
N SER A 72 4.81 8.08 16.60
CA SER A 72 4.05 7.12 17.41
C SER A 72 2.59 7.12 17.05
N HIS A 73 2.10 5.92 16.74
CA HIS A 73 0.75 5.68 16.26
C HIS A 73 0.08 4.70 17.22
N ALA A 74 -0.89 5.20 17.97
CA ALA A 74 -1.69 4.40 18.89
C ALA A 74 -3.09 4.14 18.32
N GLN A 75 -3.69 3.02 18.71
CA GLN A 75 -5.03 2.64 18.33
C GLN A 75 -6.02 3.71 18.80
N ARG A 76 -6.79 4.23 17.85
CA ARG A 76 -7.87 5.19 18.10
C ARG A 76 -9.08 4.87 17.25
N GLU A 77 -10.17 5.58 17.52
CA GLU A 77 -11.32 5.56 16.63
C GLU A 77 -10.94 6.05 15.23
N LEU A 78 -11.56 5.42 14.22
CA LEU A 78 -11.38 5.81 12.83
C LEU A 78 -12.04 7.17 12.59
N THR A 79 -11.28 8.07 11.97
CA THR A 79 -11.81 9.32 11.40
C THR A 79 -12.71 9.02 10.20
N ASP A 80 -13.57 9.96 9.82
CA ASP A 80 -14.43 9.84 8.63
C ASP A 80 -13.60 9.57 7.36
N GLU A 81 -12.45 10.23 7.25
CA GLU A 81 -11.50 10.03 6.15
C GLU A 81 -10.97 8.59 6.04
N GLU A 82 -10.77 7.92 7.17
CA GLU A 82 -10.28 6.54 7.21
C GLU A 82 -11.42 5.55 6.98
N ARG A 83 -12.64 5.84 7.47
CA ARG A 83 -13.83 5.00 7.24
C ARG A 83 -14.27 4.98 5.79
N GLU A 84 -14.04 6.07 5.07
CA GLU A 84 -14.43 6.22 3.66
C GLU A 84 -13.36 5.78 2.67
N ARG A 85 -12.27 5.15 3.13
CA ARG A 85 -11.17 4.64 2.31
C ARG A 85 -10.86 3.17 2.66
N PRO A 86 -10.09 2.45 1.83
CA PRO A 86 -9.73 1.08 2.15
C PRO A 86 -9.00 1.01 3.50
N PRO A 87 -9.21 -0.03 4.33
CA PRO A 87 -8.68 -0.08 5.70
C PRO A 87 -7.17 0.14 5.83
N MET A 88 -6.39 -0.33 4.86
CA MET A 88 -4.92 -0.17 4.87
C MET A 88 -4.46 1.27 4.61
N TRP A 89 -5.30 2.14 4.03
CA TRP A 89 -4.94 3.52 3.70
C TRP A 89 -4.36 4.30 4.89
N ARG A 90 -4.91 4.09 6.09
CA ARG A 90 -4.43 4.76 7.30
C ARG A 90 -2.99 4.39 7.65
N TYR A 91 -2.60 3.13 7.43
CA TYR A 91 -1.26 2.67 7.73
C TYR A 91 -0.26 3.18 6.72
N TRP A 92 -0.63 3.22 5.44
CA TRP A 92 0.16 3.88 4.40
C TRP A 92 0.43 5.34 4.72
N ARG A 93 -0.59 6.10 5.14
CA ARG A 93 -0.44 7.51 5.55
C ARG A 93 0.59 7.68 6.67
N ASP A 94 0.61 6.75 7.60
CA ASP A 94 1.36 6.82 8.85
C ASP A 94 2.74 6.14 8.75
N LEU A 95 3.16 5.65 7.58
CA LEU A 95 4.49 5.04 7.42
C LEU A 95 5.60 6.07 7.64
N PRO A 96 6.62 5.76 8.46
CA PRO A 96 7.76 6.64 8.66
C PRO A 96 8.60 6.72 7.38
N PRO A 97 9.14 7.89 7.02
CA PRO A 97 10.06 8.02 5.89
C PRO A 97 11.42 7.37 6.22
N LYS A 98 12.22 7.15 5.18
CA LYS A 98 13.61 6.67 5.33
C LYS A 98 14.40 7.53 6.33
N GLY A 99 15.16 6.88 7.21
CA GLY A 99 15.91 7.52 8.29
C GLY A 99 15.11 7.82 9.55
N LYS A 100 13.82 7.45 9.61
CA LYS A 100 12.95 7.64 10.79
C LYS A 100 12.40 6.32 11.30
N ILE A 101 11.92 6.37 12.55
CA ILE A 101 11.32 5.24 13.25
C ILE A 101 9.83 5.53 13.46
N GLY A 102 8.96 4.58 13.11
CA GLY A 102 7.53 4.61 13.42
C GLY A 102 7.16 3.48 14.38
N ILE A 103 6.56 3.81 15.53
CA ILE A 103 6.12 2.85 16.54
C ILE A 103 4.60 2.74 16.53
N PHE A 104 4.09 1.53 16.36
CA PHE A 104 2.66 1.24 16.23
C PHE A 104 2.16 0.39 17.39
N ILE A 105 1.28 0.96 18.22
CA ILE A 105 0.40 0.22 19.14
C ILE A 105 -0.98 0.20 18.48
N GLY A 106 -1.41 -0.92 17.90
CA GLY A 106 -2.65 -0.93 17.11
C GLY A 106 -2.42 -0.98 15.60
N SER A 107 -1.53 -1.87 15.16
CA SER A 107 -1.17 -2.05 13.75
C SER A 107 -2.23 -2.82 12.96
N TRP A 108 -1.93 -3.16 11.72
CA TRP A 108 -2.79 -3.93 10.81
C TRP A 108 -3.22 -5.31 11.35
N TYR A 109 -2.59 -5.80 12.42
CA TYR A 109 -3.00 -7.02 13.13
C TYR A 109 -4.20 -6.84 14.06
N SER A 110 -4.43 -5.63 14.58
CA SER A 110 -5.37 -5.43 15.70
C SER A 110 -6.82 -5.66 15.32
N ALA A 111 -7.28 -5.13 14.18
CA ALA A 111 -8.66 -5.31 13.76
C ALA A 111 -8.99 -6.78 13.39
N PRO A 112 -8.19 -7.48 12.54
CA PRO A 112 -8.39 -8.90 12.25
C PRO A 112 -8.46 -9.77 13.51
N LEU A 113 -7.54 -9.55 14.46
CA LEU A 113 -7.48 -10.27 15.72
C LEU A 113 -8.75 -10.05 16.55
N ILE A 114 -9.10 -8.79 16.81
CA ILE A 114 -10.25 -8.43 17.65
C ILE A 114 -11.56 -8.90 17.01
N ASP A 115 -11.71 -8.73 15.69
CA ASP A 115 -12.92 -9.14 14.96
C ASP A 115 -13.14 -10.64 15.03
N ASN A 116 -12.08 -11.43 14.87
CA ASN A 116 -12.19 -12.89 14.95
C ASN A 116 -12.46 -13.35 16.40
N VAL A 117 -11.79 -12.78 17.40
CA VAL A 117 -12.03 -13.09 18.82
C VAL A 117 -13.45 -12.73 19.23
N GLN A 118 -14.00 -11.63 18.71
CA GLN A 118 -15.38 -11.21 19.00
C GLN A 118 -16.42 -11.91 18.12
N GLY A 119 -16.00 -12.81 17.21
CA GLY A 119 -16.88 -13.59 16.36
C GLY A 119 -17.52 -12.81 15.20
N ARG A 120 -17.00 -11.62 14.88
CA ARG A 120 -17.41 -10.84 13.70
C ARG A 120 -16.91 -11.44 12.40
N THR A 121 -15.79 -12.16 12.43
CA THR A 121 -15.22 -12.84 11.25
C THR A 121 -14.98 -14.32 11.54
N LYS A 122 -15.05 -15.14 10.49
CA LYS A 122 -14.70 -16.57 10.55
C LYS A 122 -13.18 -16.75 10.37
N ASN A 123 -12.68 -17.93 10.71
CA ASN A 123 -11.25 -18.24 10.56
C ASN A 123 -10.73 -18.14 9.12
N ALA A 124 -11.54 -18.50 8.12
CA ALA A 124 -11.15 -18.37 6.71
C ALA A 124 -10.95 -16.89 6.30
N GLU A 125 -11.79 -15.97 6.78
CA GLU A 125 -11.60 -14.54 6.54
C GLU A 125 -10.37 -14.02 7.28
N LEU A 126 -10.13 -14.49 8.52
CA LEU A 126 -8.92 -14.17 9.26
C LEU A 126 -7.68 -14.62 8.48
N ASP A 127 -7.63 -15.86 7.98
CA ASP A 127 -6.47 -16.37 7.23
C ASP A 127 -6.18 -15.49 6.00
N GLN A 128 -7.21 -15.16 5.22
CA GLN A 128 -7.04 -14.26 4.07
C GLN A 128 -6.54 -12.88 4.48
N GLN A 129 -6.96 -12.36 5.64
CA GLN A 129 -6.45 -11.09 6.17
C GLN A 129 -4.98 -11.21 6.60
N LEU A 130 -4.58 -12.33 7.19
CA LEU A 130 -3.21 -12.59 7.60
C LEU A 130 -2.27 -12.77 6.40
N ASP A 131 -2.71 -13.46 5.34
CA ASP A 131 -1.96 -13.60 4.10
C ASP A 131 -1.69 -12.23 3.44
N ARG A 132 -2.72 -11.38 3.36
CA ARG A 132 -2.57 -10.01 2.87
C ARG A 132 -1.63 -9.15 3.72
N ILE A 133 -1.64 -9.35 5.04
CA ILE A 133 -0.70 -8.69 5.95
C ILE A 133 0.73 -9.16 5.65
N SER A 134 0.95 -10.46 5.49
CA SER A 134 2.26 -11.01 5.14
C SER A 134 2.78 -10.47 3.80
N HIS A 135 1.92 -10.37 2.78
CA HIS A 135 2.28 -9.75 1.50
C HIS A 135 2.64 -8.27 1.65
N PHE A 136 1.87 -7.52 2.44
CA PHE A 136 2.16 -6.12 2.71
C PHE A 136 3.51 -5.92 3.41
N GLU A 137 3.80 -6.72 4.44
CA GLU A 137 5.09 -6.67 5.14
C GLU A 137 6.25 -7.08 4.22
N THR A 138 6.06 -8.11 3.40
CA THR A 138 7.05 -8.54 2.39
C THR A 138 7.36 -7.42 1.41
N MET A 139 6.34 -6.74 0.88
CA MET A 139 6.51 -5.59 0.00
C MET A 139 7.26 -4.44 0.68
N LEU A 140 6.95 -4.14 1.95
CA LEU A 140 7.66 -3.11 2.72
C LEU A 140 9.14 -3.48 2.93
N CYS A 141 9.44 -4.73 3.27
CA CYS A 141 10.81 -5.22 3.42
C CYS A 141 11.58 -5.17 2.09
N ASN A 142 10.93 -5.55 0.97
CA ASN A 142 11.50 -5.45 -0.37
C ASN A 142 11.78 -4.00 -0.79
N GLU A 143 10.97 -3.04 -0.34
CA GLU A 143 11.21 -1.60 -0.50
C GLU A 143 12.25 -1.05 0.51
N GLY A 144 12.79 -1.91 1.35
CA GLY A 144 13.94 -1.65 2.23
C GLY A 144 13.62 -1.47 3.71
N ALA A 145 12.34 -1.49 4.12
CA ALA A 145 11.94 -1.26 5.50
C ALA A 145 12.50 -2.32 6.46
N LEU A 146 12.91 -1.90 7.66
CA LEU A 146 13.20 -2.79 8.78
C LEU A 146 11.95 -2.91 9.66
N ILE A 147 11.30 -4.06 9.66
CA ILE A 147 10.08 -4.31 10.46
C ILE A 147 10.44 -5.15 11.68
N LEU A 148 10.16 -4.62 12.88
CA LEU A 148 10.37 -5.29 14.16
C LEU A 148 9.03 -5.52 14.83
N LYS A 149 8.66 -6.78 15.06
CA LYS A 149 7.36 -7.16 15.62
C LYS A 149 7.52 -7.78 17.00
N PHE A 150 6.97 -7.12 18.02
CA PHE A 150 7.04 -7.58 19.39
C PHE A 150 5.66 -7.99 19.90
N TRP A 151 5.55 -9.24 20.37
CA TRP A 151 4.38 -9.73 21.09
C TRP A 151 4.67 -9.73 22.58
N LEU A 152 4.08 -8.77 23.30
CA LEU A 152 4.20 -8.67 24.75
C LEU A 152 3.20 -9.63 25.41
N HIS A 153 3.72 -10.65 26.09
CA HIS A 153 2.92 -11.73 26.65
C HIS A 153 2.75 -11.62 28.17
N LEU A 154 1.59 -12.02 28.66
CA LEU A 154 1.33 -12.27 30.08
C LEU A 154 0.53 -13.56 30.17
N SER A 155 0.84 -14.41 31.15
CA SER A 155 -0.04 -15.51 31.53
C SER A 155 -1.37 -14.97 32.07
N GLU A 156 -2.42 -15.79 32.04
CA GLU A 156 -3.76 -15.40 32.53
C GLU A 156 -3.70 -14.87 33.97
N SER A 157 -2.93 -15.55 34.83
CA SER A 157 -2.79 -15.20 36.25
C SER A 157 -2.07 -13.86 36.44
N GLU A 158 -1.00 -13.60 35.70
CA GLU A 158 -0.27 -12.33 35.78
C GLU A 158 -1.06 -11.17 35.14
N GLN A 159 -1.80 -11.41 34.06
CA GLN A 159 -2.70 -10.39 33.50
C GLN A 159 -3.77 -9.98 34.51
N LYS A 160 -4.45 -10.95 35.13
CA LYS A 160 -5.47 -10.71 36.17
C LYS A 160 -4.91 -9.91 37.34
N LYS A 161 -3.71 -10.27 37.80
CA LYS A 161 -3.01 -9.58 38.88
C LYS A 161 -2.66 -8.14 38.50
N ARG A 162 -2.22 -7.90 37.26
CA ARG A 162 -1.88 -6.56 36.78
C ARG A 162 -3.11 -5.66 36.62
N LEU A 163 -4.21 -6.19 36.07
CA LEU A 163 -5.49 -5.48 36.01
C LEU A 163 -5.95 -5.02 37.41
N LYS A 164 -6.00 -5.94 38.38
CA LYS A 164 -6.36 -5.61 39.77
C LYS A 164 -5.42 -4.58 40.40
N LYS A 165 -4.12 -4.67 40.13
CA LYS A 165 -3.13 -3.72 40.68
C LYS A 165 -3.33 -2.31 40.10
N LEU A 166 -3.56 -2.20 38.80
CA LEU A 166 -3.77 -0.92 38.12
C LEU A 166 -5.08 -0.27 38.57
N GLU A 167 -6.16 -1.06 38.66
CA GLU A 167 -7.50 -0.63 39.08
C GLU A 167 -7.51 -0.12 40.54
N LYS A 168 -6.78 -0.77 41.44
CA LYS A 168 -6.69 -0.36 42.85
C LYS A 168 -5.90 0.92 43.09
N ASN A 169 -5.03 1.34 42.17
CA ASN A 169 -4.18 2.50 42.36
C ASN A 169 -4.83 3.76 41.73
N PRO A 170 -5.17 4.79 42.52
CA PRO A 170 -5.84 6.00 42.02
C PRO A 170 -5.12 6.71 40.87
N LYS A 171 -3.78 6.58 40.77
CA LYS A 171 -2.99 7.20 39.69
C LYS A 171 -3.04 6.44 38.37
N THR A 172 -3.46 5.18 38.40
CA THR A 172 -3.44 4.28 37.24
C THR A 172 -4.78 3.62 36.95
N SER A 173 -5.79 3.82 37.79
CA SER A 173 -7.12 3.21 37.63
C SER A 173 -7.78 3.57 36.30
N TRP A 174 -7.56 4.80 35.82
CA TRP A 174 -8.02 5.27 34.51
C TRP A 174 -7.48 4.45 33.32
N ARG A 175 -6.42 3.64 33.52
CA ARG A 175 -5.86 2.75 32.50
C ARG A 175 -6.60 1.43 32.36
N VAL A 176 -7.55 1.14 33.26
CA VAL A 176 -8.36 -0.08 33.23
C VAL A 176 -9.80 0.32 32.96
N THR A 177 -10.34 -0.19 31.87
CA THR A 177 -11.72 0.03 31.42
C THR A 177 -12.54 -1.25 31.58
N GLU A 178 -13.86 -1.15 31.50
CA GLU A 178 -14.72 -2.34 31.46
C GLU A 178 -14.38 -3.27 30.28
N SER A 179 -13.91 -2.70 29.17
CA SER A 179 -13.51 -3.45 27.98
C SER A 179 -12.30 -4.34 28.25
N ASP A 180 -11.36 -3.91 29.09
CA ASP A 180 -10.20 -4.73 29.49
C ASP A 180 -10.63 -5.98 30.27
N TRP A 181 -11.58 -5.84 31.18
CA TRP A 181 -12.17 -6.98 31.90
C TRP A 181 -13.01 -7.88 30.99
N LYS A 182 -13.73 -7.32 30.01
CA LYS A 182 -14.45 -8.10 28.99
C LYS A 182 -13.47 -8.91 28.12
N ASN A 183 -12.37 -8.29 27.69
CA ASN A 183 -11.31 -8.97 26.93
C ASN A 183 -10.65 -10.07 27.75
N PHE A 184 -10.37 -9.81 29.04
CA PHE A 184 -9.79 -10.81 29.96
C PHE A 184 -10.66 -12.07 30.07
N LYS A 185 -12.00 -11.95 30.11
CA LYS A 185 -12.90 -13.11 30.10
C LYS A 185 -12.78 -13.97 28.84
N MET A 186 -12.18 -13.44 27.78
CA MET A 186 -11.94 -14.13 26.51
C MET A 186 -10.46 -14.52 26.35
N TYR A 187 -9.67 -14.56 27.43
CA TYR A 187 -8.23 -14.81 27.40
C TYR A 187 -7.84 -16.03 26.55
N ASP A 188 -8.48 -17.19 26.76
CA ASP A 188 -8.16 -18.41 26.01
C ASP A 188 -8.43 -18.27 24.51
N ARG A 189 -9.49 -17.53 24.15
CA ARG A 189 -9.79 -17.25 22.75
C ARG A 189 -8.79 -16.27 22.14
N PHE A 190 -8.41 -15.22 22.88
CA PHE A 190 -7.32 -14.34 22.47
C PHE A 190 -6.02 -15.11 22.28
N ARG A 191 -5.65 -15.99 23.21
CA ARG A 191 -4.45 -16.84 23.12
C ARG A 191 -4.49 -17.69 21.85
N LEU A 192 -5.58 -18.42 21.61
CA LEU A 192 -5.73 -19.29 20.45
C LEU A 192 -5.62 -18.54 19.11
N VAL A 193 -6.34 -17.43 18.97
CA VAL A 193 -6.34 -16.64 17.73
C VAL A 193 -4.99 -15.95 17.53
N SER A 194 -4.36 -15.47 18.60
CA SER A 194 -3.03 -14.84 18.53
C SER A 194 -1.94 -15.84 18.15
N GLU A 195 -1.99 -17.08 18.64
CA GLU A 195 -1.03 -18.13 18.23
C GLU A 195 -1.12 -18.41 16.73
N ARG A 196 -2.34 -18.47 16.19
CA ARG A 196 -2.58 -18.61 14.75
C ARG A 196 -1.99 -17.43 13.96
N MET A 197 -2.26 -16.20 14.41
CA MET A 197 -1.74 -14.97 13.81
C MET A 197 -0.21 -14.94 13.80
N LEU A 198 0.43 -15.21 14.94
CA LEU A 198 1.90 -15.18 15.05
C LEU A 198 2.54 -16.25 14.16
N ARG A 199 2.01 -17.47 14.17
CA ARG A 199 2.56 -18.57 13.37
C ARG A 199 2.49 -18.33 11.87
N SER A 200 1.39 -17.76 11.39
CA SER A 200 1.16 -17.51 9.96
C SER A 200 1.89 -16.27 9.43
N THR A 201 2.33 -15.38 10.31
CA THR A 201 2.91 -14.09 9.90
C THR A 201 4.32 -13.84 10.45
N SER A 202 4.95 -14.83 11.11
CA SER A 202 6.36 -14.74 11.48
C SER A 202 7.22 -15.24 10.32
N THR A 203 7.68 -14.33 9.46
CA THR A 203 8.52 -14.65 8.29
C THR A 203 10.01 -14.44 8.59
N PRO A 204 10.93 -14.93 7.74
CA PRO A 204 12.37 -14.66 7.89
C PRO A 204 12.73 -13.17 7.86
N GLU A 205 12.01 -12.38 7.07
CA GLU A 205 12.25 -10.95 6.87
C GLU A 205 11.66 -10.10 8.00
N ALA A 206 10.54 -10.54 8.57
CA ALA A 206 9.85 -9.89 9.66
C ALA A 206 9.36 -10.94 10.68
N PRO A 207 10.23 -11.42 11.58
CA PRO A 207 9.83 -12.41 12.59
C PRO A 207 9.05 -11.75 13.74
N TRP A 208 8.23 -12.55 14.42
CA TRP A 208 7.64 -12.16 15.71
C TRP A 208 8.58 -12.50 16.86
N ILE A 209 8.88 -11.50 17.70
CA ILE A 209 9.64 -11.66 18.94
C ILE A 209 8.66 -11.67 20.11
N ILE A 210 8.49 -12.82 20.76
CA ILE A 210 7.61 -12.99 21.92
C ILE A 210 8.39 -12.60 23.18
N VAL A 211 7.91 -11.59 23.91
CA VAL A 211 8.58 -11.05 25.11
C VAL A 211 7.65 -11.18 26.31
N GLU A 212 8.10 -11.89 27.35
CA GLU A 212 7.37 -11.95 28.62
C GLU A 212 7.33 -10.56 29.28
N GLY A 213 6.11 -10.05 29.50
CA GLY A 213 5.86 -8.69 30.00
C GLY A 213 5.70 -8.56 31.51
N ALA A 214 5.86 -9.67 32.25
CA ALA A 214 5.63 -9.71 33.70
C ALA A 214 6.65 -8.87 34.49
N ASP A 215 7.94 -8.99 34.15
CA ASP A 215 9.01 -8.16 34.68
C ASP A 215 9.33 -6.98 33.75
N GLU A 216 9.22 -5.77 34.28
CA GLU A 216 9.44 -4.54 33.51
C GLU A 216 10.88 -4.42 33.01
N ARG A 217 11.87 -4.80 33.83
CA ARG A 217 13.29 -4.66 33.49
C ARG A 217 13.68 -5.61 32.38
N TYR A 218 13.25 -6.87 32.49
CA TYR A 218 13.40 -7.88 31.45
C TYR A 218 12.77 -7.43 30.15
N ARG A 219 11.47 -7.08 30.16
CA ARG A 219 10.76 -6.66 28.94
C ARG A 219 11.49 -5.51 28.24
N SER A 220 11.84 -4.47 28.98
CA SER A 220 12.45 -3.27 28.44
C SER A 220 13.85 -3.52 27.86
N LEU A 221 14.73 -4.23 28.59
CA LEU A 221 16.06 -4.55 28.06
C LEU A 221 16.00 -5.51 26.87
N SER A 222 15.12 -6.51 26.89
CA SER A 222 14.97 -7.45 25.79
C SER A 222 14.54 -6.76 24.51
N ILE A 223 13.56 -5.86 24.58
CA ILE A 223 13.09 -5.08 23.41
C ILE A 223 14.18 -4.10 22.95
N GLY A 224 14.80 -3.35 23.85
CA GLY A 224 15.85 -2.40 23.49
C GLY A 224 17.05 -3.08 22.82
N LYS A 225 17.52 -4.21 23.36
CA LYS A 225 18.61 -5.00 22.75
C LYS A 225 18.23 -5.54 21.38
N ALA A 226 17.03 -6.07 21.22
CA ALA A 226 16.56 -6.58 19.93
C ALA A 226 16.49 -5.46 18.87
N ILE A 227 16.03 -4.26 19.25
CA ILE A 227 16.04 -3.09 18.37
C ILE A 227 17.47 -2.70 17.99
N HIS A 228 18.37 -2.59 18.97
CA HIS A 228 19.77 -2.22 18.74
C HIS A 228 20.46 -3.23 17.81
N GLU A 229 20.35 -4.53 18.09
CA GLU A 229 20.96 -5.59 17.30
C GLU A 229 20.44 -5.57 15.85
N ALA A 230 19.13 -5.42 15.66
CA ALA A 230 18.53 -5.37 14.32
C ALA A 230 18.97 -4.12 13.54
N LEU A 231 19.03 -2.96 14.20
CA LEU A 231 19.52 -1.72 13.60
C LEU A 231 20.97 -1.85 13.17
N ARG A 232 21.85 -2.28 14.08
CA ARG A 232 23.29 -2.44 13.79
C ARG A 232 23.53 -3.44 12.69
N ARG A 233 22.89 -4.60 12.75
CA ARG A 233 22.99 -5.61 11.69
C ARG A 233 22.59 -5.06 10.31
N ARG A 234 21.62 -4.14 10.24
CA ARG A 234 21.18 -3.54 8.98
C ARG A 234 22.05 -2.35 8.54
N LEU A 235 22.49 -1.51 9.47
CA LEU A 235 23.34 -0.34 9.18
C LEU A 235 24.76 -0.74 8.79
N ASP A 236 25.30 -1.74 9.48
CA ASP A 236 26.68 -2.22 9.30
C ASP A 236 26.78 -3.30 8.21
N ALA A 237 25.63 -3.79 7.72
CA ALA A 237 25.62 -4.69 6.58
C ALA A 237 26.30 -3.99 5.39
N PRO A 238 27.20 -4.69 4.67
CA PRO A 238 27.70 -4.16 3.41
C PRO A 238 26.49 -3.88 2.53
N VAL A 239 26.58 -2.83 1.70
CA VAL A 239 25.56 -2.57 0.68
C VAL A 239 25.42 -3.86 -0.11
N MET A 240 24.33 -4.59 0.10
CA MET A 240 24.05 -5.78 -0.66
C MET A 240 23.88 -5.32 -2.10
N THR A 241 24.91 -5.50 -2.91
CA THR A 241 24.71 -5.80 -4.32
C THR A 241 24.02 -7.14 -4.30
N ALA A 242 22.68 -7.14 -4.18
CA ALA A 242 21.92 -8.37 -4.19
C ALA A 242 22.43 -9.16 -5.40
N PRO A 243 23.01 -10.37 -5.22
CA PRO A 243 23.19 -11.24 -6.36
C PRO A 243 21.81 -11.34 -7.00
N PRO A 244 21.67 -11.23 -8.32
CA PRO A 244 20.37 -11.42 -8.94
C PRO A 244 19.90 -12.79 -8.45
N GLU A 245 18.84 -12.81 -7.63
CA GLU A 245 18.12 -14.06 -7.43
C GLU A 245 17.87 -14.62 -8.84
N PRO A 246 18.01 -15.92 -9.06
CA PRO A 246 17.74 -16.48 -10.38
C PRO A 246 16.28 -16.18 -10.73
N LEU A 247 16.08 -15.08 -11.46
CA LEU A 247 14.76 -14.62 -11.86
C LEU A 247 14.25 -15.63 -12.88
N PRO A 248 12.98 -16.07 -12.76
CA PRO A 248 12.42 -16.98 -13.73
C PRO A 248 12.52 -16.37 -15.13
N PRO A 249 12.84 -17.17 -16.16
CA PRO A 249 12.93 -16.67 -17.52
C PRO A 249 11.60 -16.05 -17.93
N MET A 250 11.66 -14.89 -18.59
CA MET A 250 10.48 -14.27 -19.15
C MET A 250 10.00 -15.14 -20.32
N PHE A 251 8.77 -15.65 -20.22
CA PHE A 251 8.15 -16.38 -21.31
C PHE A 251 7.82 -15.42 -22.45
N SER A 252 8.33 -15.70 -23.64
CA SER A 252 7.95 -15.04 -24.89
C SER A 252 7.09 -15.97 -25.73
N SER A 253 6.07 -15.44 -26.42
CA SER A 253 5.29 -16.26 -27.35
C SER A 253 6.20 -16.85 -28.43
N ILE A 254 6.04 -18.15 -28.71
CA ILE A 254 6.85 -18.87 -29.69
C ILE A 254 6.58 -18.35 -31.11
N ASP A 255 5.34 -17.99 -31.39
CA ASP A 255 4.87 -17.47 -32.69
C ASP A 255 5.01 -15.94 -32.81
N GLY A 256 5.49 -15.26 -31.77
CA GLY A 256 5.60 -13.81 -31.72
C GLY A 256 4.26 -13.06 -31.64
N LEU A 257 3.12 -13.75 -31.51
CA LEU A 257 1.82 -13.11 -31.35
C LEU A 257 1.72 -12.43 -29.99
N GLN A 258 1.36 -11.15 -30.02
CA GLN A 258 1.19 -10.32 -28.84
C GLN A 258 -0.23 -9.75 -28.78
N ILE A 259 -0.77 -9.56 -27.58
CA ILE A 259 -2.16 -9.13 -27.41
C ILE A 259 -2.47 -7.79 -28.11
N LEU A 260 -1.51 -6.87 -28.17
CA LEU A 260 -1.69 -5.59 -28.86
C LEU A 260 -1.86 -5.72 -30.38
N GLN A 261 -1.30 -6.77 -30.99
CA GLN A 261 -1.41 -7.02 -32.43
C GLN A 261 -2.80 -7.55 -32.82
N THR A 262 -3.59 -8.02 -31.85
CA THR A 262 -4.97 -8.49 -32.07
C THR A 262 -5.99 -7.35 -32.19
N LEU A 263 -5.58 -6.11 -31.92
CA LEU A 263 -6.46 -4.94 -31.96
C LEU A 263 -6.77 -4.51 -33.40
N ASP A 264 -8.05 -4.35 -33.71
CA ASP A 264 -8.49 -3.73 -34.96
C ASP A 264 -8.31 -2.20 -34.90
N MET A 265 -7.14 -1.75 -35.32
CA MET A 265 -6.73 -0.34 -35.36
C MET A 265 -7.42 0.48 -36.47
N SER A 266 -8.31 -0.15 -37.26
CA SER A 266 -9.10 0.52 -38.30
C SER A 266 -10.41 1.13 -37.79
N LYS A 267 -10.84 0.77 -36.56
CA LYS A 267 -12.07 1.26 -35.93
C LYS A 267 -12.13 2.79 -35.92
N LYS A 268 -13.24 3.31 -36.46
CA LYS A 268 -13.55 4.73 -36.57
C LYS A 268 -15.02 4.96 -36.29
N ILE A 269 -15.37 6.17 -35.86
CA ILE A 269 -16.77 6.60 -35.72
C ILE A 269 -17.00 7.88 -36.52
N ALA A 270 -18.11 7.92 -37.27
CA ALA A 270 -18.52 9.12 -37.99
C ALA A 270 -18.82 10.26 -37.02
N LYS A 271 -18.48 11.49 -37.40
CA LYS A 271 -18.60 12.67 -36.52
C LYS A 271 -20.00 12.85 -35.91
N LYS A 272 -21.06 12.75 -36.72
CA LYS A 272 -22.44 12.86 -36.24
C LYS A 272 -22.75 11.82 -35.16
N LYS A 273 -22.44 10.55 -35.44
CA LYS A 273 -22.63 9.44 -34.49
C LYS A 273 -21.81 9.63 -33.20
N TYR A 274 -20.59 10.17 -33.31
CA TYR A 274 -19.78 10.53 -32.16
C TYR A 274 -20.43 11.60 -31.29
N ASP A 275 -20.92 12.67 -31.89
CA ASP A 275 -21.55 13.77 -31.15
C ASP A 275 -22.83 13.29 -30.42
N ASP A 276 -23.63 12.44 -31.09
CA ASP A 276 -24.82 11.81 -30.51
C ASP A 276 -24.46 10.88 -29.33
N GLU A 277 -23.57 9.90 -29.54
CA GLU A 277 -23.17 8.94 -28.49
C GLU A 277 -22.44 9.62 -27.32
N LEU A 278 -21.64 10.66 -27.59
CA LEU A 278 -20.95 11.42 -26.56
C LEU A 278 -21.97 12.07 -25.61
N SER A 279 -22.98 12.75 -26.16
CA SER A 279 -24.03 13.40 -25.38
C SER A 279 -24.77 12.40 -24.50
N THR A 280 -25.18 11.26 -25.07
CA THR A 280 -25.86 10.18 -24.33
C THR A 280 -25.00 9.62 -23.21
N LEU A 281 -23.74 9.29 -23.48
CA LEU A 281 -22.85 8.69 -22.49
C LEU A 281 -22.46 9.67 -21.38
N GLN A 282 -22.28 10.96 -21.71
CA GLN A 282 -22.04 11.98 -20.71
C GLN A 282 -23.27 12.18 -19.81
N GLY A 283 -24.48 12.20 -20.39
CA GLY A 283 -25.72 12.22 -19.61
C GLY A 283 -25.86 11.01 -18.69
N ARG A 284 -25.54 9.81 -19.19
CA ARG A 284 -25.55 8.56 -18.40
C ARG A 284 -24.54 8.62 -17.25
N LEU A 285 -23.29 9.00 -17.50
CA LEU A 285 -22.28 9.13 -16.44
C LEU A 285 -22.68 10.18 -15.39
N ASN A 286 -23.26 11.28 -15.84
CA ASN A 286 -23.78 12.34 -15.00
C ASN A 286 -24.89 11.85 -14.06
N GLN A 287 -25.80 11.00 -14.54
CA GLN A 287 -26.83 10.34 -13.73
C GLN A 287 -26.22 9.33 -12.75
N LEU A 288 -25.30 8.48 -13.20
CA LEU A 288 -24.64 7.48 -12.35
C LEU A 288 -23.89 8.13 -11.18
N SER A 289 -23.18 9.24 -11.43
CA SER A 289 -22.48 9.98 -10.39
C SER A 289 -23.41 10.62 -9.34
N ARG A 290 -24.71 10.78 -9.65
CA ARG A 290 -25.74 11.29 -8.74
C ARG A 290 -26.69 10.20 -8.23
N HIS A 291 -26.41 8.95 -8.55
CA HIS A 291 -27.19 7.84 -8.03
C HIS A 291 -27.14 7.86 -6.48
N LYS A 292 -28.26 7.57 -5.82
CA LYS A 292 -28.39 7.64 -4.35
C LYS A 292 -27.34 6.79 -3.62
N ASP A 293 -26.94 5.67 -4.22
CA ASP A 293 -25.95 4.72 -3.68
C ASP A 293 -24.51 4.99 -4.14
N PHE A 294 -24.28 6.02 -4.97
CA PHE A 294 -22.92 6.37 -5.40
C PHE A 294 -22.03 6.79 -4.22
N ASN A 295 -22.61 7.33 -3.14
CA ASN A 295 -21.91 7.65 -1.90
C ASN A 295 -21.39 6.41 -1.13
N LYS A 296 -21.75 5.19 -1.54
CA LYS A 296 -21.20 3.93 -1.02
C LYS A 296 -20.03 3.41 -1.87
N LEU A 297 -19.88 3.92 -3.09
CA LEU A 297 -18.81 3.59 -4.03
C LEU A 297 -17.70 4.64 -3.99
N SER A 298 -16.55 4.30 -4.53
CA SER A 298 -15.63 5.31 -5.09
C SER A 298 -15.18 4.86 -6.47
N VAL A 299 -14.60 5.75 -7.28
CA VAL A 299 -14.16 5.40 -8.63
C VAL A 299 -12.71 5.81 -8.85
N VAL A 300 -11.89 4.87 -9.31
CA VAL A 300 -10.49 5.09 -9.67
C VAL A 300 -10.32 4.77 -11.15
N MET A 301 -9.84 5.75 -11.91
CA MET A 301 -9.59 5.62 -13.34
C MET A 301 -8.10 5.72 -13.63
N VAL A 302 -7.56 4.74 -14.34
CA VAL A 302 -6.15 4.69 -14.75
C VAL A 302 -6.04 4.88 -16.25
N PHE A 303 -5.28 5.88 -16.69
CA PHE A 303 -5.00 6.14 -18.10
C PHE A 303 -3.51 5.93 -18.40
N GLU A 304 -3.23 4.83 -19.09
CA GLU A 304 -1.95 4.55 -19.76
C GLU A 304 -2.14 4.51 -21.28
N GLY A 305 -1.04 4.46 -22.01
CA GLY A 305 -1.06 4.39 -23.48
C GLY A 305 0.13 5.09 -24.11
N ASN A 306 0.37 4.82 -25.39
CA ASN A 306 1.50 5.39 -26.11
C ASN A 306 1.54 6.93 -26.04
N ASP A 307 2.72 7.50 -26.20
CA ASP A 307 2.84 8.95 -26.34
C ASP A 307 2.03 9.43 -27.55
N ALA A 308 1.33 10.54 -27.35
CA ALA A 308 0.31 11.06 -28.25
C ALA A 308 -0.95 10.20 -28.51
N ALA A 309 -1.20 9.11 -27.77
CA ALA A 309 -2.42 8.29 -27.92
C ALA A 309 -3.73 9.03 -27.62
N GLY A 310 -3.69 10.07 -26.78
CA GLY A 310 -4.84 10.96 -26.55
C GLY A 310 -5.47 10.89 -25.16
N LYS A 311 -4.73 10.39 -24.15
CA LYS A 311 -5.15 10.28 -22.74
C LYS A 311 -5.88 11.52 -22.21
N GLY A 312 -5.23 12.68 -22.18
CA GLY A 312 -5.85 13.93 -21.72
C GLY A 312 -7.10 14.35 -22.50
N GLY A 313 -7.22 13.96 -23.77
CA GLY A 313 -8.43 14.20 -24.56
C GLY A 313 -9.62 13.34 -24.09
N SER A 314 -9.37 12.09 -23.71
CA SER A 314 -10.38 11.19 -23.14
C SER A 314 -10.76 11.60 -21.72
N ILE A 315 -9.78 11.92 -20.87
CA ILE A 315 -10.00 12.44 -19.51
C ILE A 315 -10.92 13.66 -19.56
N ARG A 316 -10.66 14.61 -20.48
CA ARG A 316 -11.50 15.81 -20.63
C ARG A 316 -12.95 15.50 -21.00
N ARG A 317 -13.23 14.43 -21.75
CA ARG A 317 -14.62 14.04 -22.07
C ARG A 317 -15.33 13.40 -20.89
N VAL A 318 -14.60 12.69 -20.04
CA VAL A 318 -15.11 12.17 -18.77
C VAL A 318 -15.44 13.33 -17.83
N THR A 319 -14.50 14.25 -17.62
CA THR A 319 -14.69 15.33 -16.65
C THR A 319 -15.75 16.34 -17.06
N GLN A 320 -16.01 16.51 -18.36
CA GLN A 320 -17.13 17.31 -18.87
C GLN A 320 -18.51 16.79 -18.46
N ALA A 321 -18.63 15.51 -18.07
CA ALA A 321 -19.87 14.91 -17.59
C ALA A 321 -20.06 15.06 -16.07
N LEU A 322 -19.04 15.48 -15.33
CA LEU A 322 -18.99 15.43 -13.87
C LEU A 322 -18.90 16.85 -13.29
N ASP A 323 -19.42 17.01 -12.07
CA ASP A 323 -19.16 18.21 -11.27
C ASP A 323 -17.68 18.26 -10.86
N ALA A 324 -17.03 19.42 -10.97
CA ALA A 324 -15.62 19.59 -10.65
C ALA A 324 -15.27 19.25 -9.18
N ARG A 325 -16.25 19.26 -8.27
CA ARG A 325 -16.08 18.87 -6.87
C ARG A 325 -16.06 17.36 -6.66
N ALA A 326 -16.58 16.60 -7.62
CA ALA A 326 -16.72 15.15 -7.54
C ALA A 326 -15.45 14.39 -7.94
N TYR A 327 -14.51 15.03 -8.65
CA TYR A 327 -13.31 14.37 -9.16
C TYR A 327 -12.02 15.10 -8.81
N ARG A 328 -10.92 14.34 -8.80
CA ARG A 328 -9.55 14.86 -8.81
C ARG A 328 -8.78 14.23 -9.95
N ILE A 329 -8.05 15.04 -10.72
CA ILE A 329 -7.09 14.55 -11.72
C ILE A 329 -5.70 14.56 -11.07
N ILE A 330 -4.99 13.44 -11.17
CA ILE A 330 -3.67 13.23 -10.60
C ILE A 330 -2.72 12.90 -11.77
N PRO A 331 -2.01 13.91 -12.32
CA PRO A 331 -0.95 13.65 -13.28
C PRO A 331 0.26 13.05 -12.55
N ILE A 332 0.64 11.83 -12.91
CA ILE A 332 1.79 11.17 -12.30
C ILE A 332 3.06 11.49 -13.09
N ALA A 333 4.05 12.01 -12.36
CA ALA A 333 5.37 12.35 -12.87
C ALA A 333 6.46 11.69 -12.01
N ALA A 334 7.72 12.08 -12.24
CA ALA A 334 8.85 11.66 -11.40
C ALA A 334 8.54 11.88 -9.91
N PRO A 335 8.97 10.97 -9.02
CA PRO A 335 8.74 11.11 -7.59
C PRO A 335 9.42 12.35 -7.04
N THR A 336 8.69 13.09 -6.21
CA THR A 336 9.22 14.13 -5.33
C THR A 336 10.12 13.52 -4.26
N GLU A 337 10.84 14.36 -3.52
CA GLU A 337 11.71 13.90 -2.44
C GLU A 337 10.95 13.14 -1.35
N GLU A 338 9.78 13.67 -0.93
CA GLU A 338 8.90 13.01 0.04
C GLU A 338 8.47 11.61 -0.45
N GLU A 339 8.12 11.48 -1.72
CA GLU A 339 7.70 10.20 -2.29
C GLU A 339 8.85 9.20 -2.43
N ARG A 340 10.08 9.66 -2.71
CA ARG A 340 11.28 8.78 -2.75
C ARG A 340 11.70 8.30 -1.36
N ALA A 341 11.34 9.04 -0.32
CA ALA A 341 11.57 8.67 1.07
C ALA A 341 10.60 7.58 1.57
N GLN A 342 9.61 7.19 0.75
CA GLN A 342 8.57 6.22 1.07
C GLN A 342 8.61 5.01 0.13
N PRO A 343 7.96 3.88 0.48
CA PRO A 343 7.75 2.76 -0.45
C PRO A 343 6.93 3.17 -1.67
N TYR A 344 7.19 2.57 -2.83
CA TYR A 344 6.63 2.95 -4.13
C TYR A 344 5.14 3.25 -4.15
N LEU A 345 4.32 2.34 -3.61
CA LEU A 345 2.87 2.47 -3.70
C LEU A 345 2.32 3.60 -2.81
N TRP A 346 3.09 4.09 -1.85
CA TRP A 346 2.68 5.15 -0.91
C TRP A 346 2.15 6.39 -1.64
N ARG A 347 2.83 6.78 -2.72
CA ARG A 347 2.47 7.97 -3.49
C ARG A 347 1.14 7.84 -4.24
N PHE A 348 0.63 6.64 -4.45
CA PHE A 348 -0.68 6.42 -5.05
C PHE A 348 -1.75 6.24 -3.98
N TRP A 349 -1.43 5.55 -2.87
CA TRP A 349 -2.32 5.42 -1.71
C TRP A 349 -2.80 6.77 -1.19
N ARG A 350 -1.91 7.78 -1.08
CA ARG A 350 -2.29 9.13 -0.63
C ARG A 350 -3.33 9.85 -1.51
N HIS A 351 -3.53 9.37 -2.74
CA HIS A 351 -4.45 9.95 -3.72
C HIS A 351 -5.77 9.20 -3.85
N LEU A 352 -5.98 8.11 -3.11
CA LEU A 352 -7.24 7.38 -3.17
C LEU A 352 -8.44 8.25 -2.76
N PRO A 353 -9.53 8.20 -3.53
CA PRO A 353 -10.71 9.01 -3.28
C PRO A 353 -11.44 8.51 -2.03
N ARG A 354 -12.11 9.43 -1.34
CA ARG A 354 -13.19 9.09 -0.41
C ARG A 354 -14.37 8.50 -1.19
N ARG A 355 -15.26 7.77 -0.52
CA ARG A 355 -16.54 7.35 -1.12
C ARG A 355 -17.33 8.56 -1.67
N GLY A 356 -18.09 8.34 -2.73
CA GLY A 356 -18.79 9.35 -3.51
C GLY A 356 -17.91 10.21 -4.42
N ARG A 357 -16.63 9.85 -4.63
CA ARG A 357 -15.69 10.64 -5.44
C ARG A 357 -14.93 9.82 -6.47
N PHE A 358 -14.38 10.53 -7.46
CA PHE A 358 -13.54 10.02 -8.52
C PHE A 358 -12.08 10.46 -8.34
N ALA A 359 -11.14 9.53 -8.56
CA ALA A 359 -9.73 9.83 -8.77
C ALA A 359 -9.32 9.39 -10.18
N ILE A 360 -8.74 10.31 -10.96
CA ILE A 360 -8.33 10.08 -12.34
C ILE A 360 -6.81 10.21 -12.43
N PHE A 361 -6.13 9.08 -12.62
CA PHE A 361 -4.69 8.99 -12.79
C PHE A 361 -4.32 9.12 -14.27
N ASP A 362 -3.61 10.18 -14.65
CA ASP A 362 -2.96 10.33 -15.97
C ASP A 362 -1.51 9.89 -15.82
N ARG A 363 -1.20 8.68 -16.30
CA ARG A 363 -0.13 7.79 -15.77
C ARG A 363 -0.39 7.36 -14.32
N SER A 364 0.24 6.28 -13.88
CA SER A 364 -0.12 5.59 -12.62
C SER A 364 1.02 4.74 -12.04
N TRP A 365 0.68 3.87 -11.07
CA TRP A 365 1.58 2.85 -10.51
C TRP A 365 2.10 1.85 -11.55
N TYR A 366 1.48 1.76 -12.72
CA TYR A 366 2.00 0.97 -13.83
C TYR A 366 3.30 1.52 -14.42
N GLY A 367 3.70 2.75 -14.05
CA GLY A 367 5.01 3.31 -14.40
C GLY A 367 6.19 2.38 -14.08
N ARG A 368 6.13 1.64 -12.95
CA ARG A 368 7.16 0.69 -12.54
C ARG A 368 7.40 -0.44 -13.55
N VAL A 369 6.32 -0.97 -14.11
CA VAL A 369 6.36 -2.08 -15.09
C VAL A 369 6.39 -1.58 -16.55
N LEU A 370 6.40 -0.26 -16.75
CA LEU A 370 6.46 0.41 -18.05
C LEU A 370 7.76 1.23 -18.15
N VAL A 371 7.69 2.54 -17.88
CA VAL A 371 8.82 3.46 -18.09
C VAL A 371 10.02 3.12 -17.21
N GLU A 372 9.82 2.76 -15.93
CA GLU A 372 10.97 2.44 -15.06
C GLU A 372 11.67 1.15 -15.49
N ARG A 373 10.91 0.16 -15.99
CA ARG A 373 11.44 -1.06 -16.59
C ARG A 373 12.23 -0.78 -17.87
N VAL A 374 11.71 0.04 -18.78
CA VAL A 374 12.32 0.34 -20.09
C VAL A 374 13.52 1.29 -19.98
N GLU A 375 13.52 2.18 -18.99
CA GLU A 375 14.61 3.13 -18.74
C GLU A 375 15.63 2.63 -17.71
N GLY A 376 15.33 1.56 -16.97
CA GLY A 376 16.22 1.03 -15.93
C GLY A 376 16.24 1.89 -14.65
N PHE A 377 15.13 2.54 -14.32
CA PHE A 377 15.01 3.35 -13.08
C PHE A 377 14.73 2.50 -11.83
N CYS A 378 14.43 1.22 -12.00
CA CYS A 378 14.33 0.24 -10.94
C CYS A 378 15.05 -1.06 -11.35
N THR A 379 15.36 -1.92 -10.39
CA THR A 379 16.01 -3.20 -10.68
C THR A 379 15.03 -4.18 -11.31
N GLN A 380 15.55 -5.25 -11.91
CA GLN A 380 14.70 -6.30 -12.47
C GLN A 380 13.78 -6.94 -11.43
N ALA A 381 14.30 -7.20 -10.24
CA ALA A 381 13.53 -7.73 -9.12
C ALA A 381 12.38 -6.80 -8.74
N ASP A 382 12.61 -5.48 -8.72
CA ASP A 382 11.58 -4.48 -8.35
C ASP A 382 10.36 -4.51 -9.27
N TRP A 383 10.56 -4.47 -10.59
CA TRP A 383 9.42 -4.50 -11.50
C TRP A 383 8.79 -5.90 -11.62
N MET A 384 9.55 -6.98 -11.38
CA MET A 384 9.00 -8.34 -11.42
C MET A 384 8.04 -8.61 -10.25
N ARG A 385 8.37 -8.18 -9.03
CA ARG A 385 7.43 -8.28 -7.89
C ARG A 385 6.26 -7.31 -7.99
N ALA A 386 6.45 -6.17 -8.66
CA ALA A 386 5.44 -5.12 -8.77
C ALA A 386 4.10 -5.60 -9.38
N TYR A 387 4.10 -6.59 -10.26
CA TYR A 387 2.84 -7.13 -10.82
C TYR A 387 1.92 -7.67 -9.71
N GLY A 388 2.47 -8.47 -8.79
CA GLY A 388 1.71 -9.01 -7.65
C GLY A 388 1.30 -7.91 -6.68
N GLU A 389 2.22 -6.99 -6.36
CA GLU A 389 1.95 -5.86 -5.46
C GLU A 389 0.85 -4.93 -6.00
N ILE A 390 0.81 -4.71 -7.32
CA ILE A 390 -0.24 -3.94 -7.99
C ILE A 390 -1.58 -4.68 -7.91
N ASN A 391 -1.60 -5.99 -8.10
CA ASN A 391 -2.83 -6.79 -7.98
C ASN A 391 -3.38 -6.73 -6.54
N ASP A 392 -2.52 -6.88 -5.53
CA ASP A 392 -2.90 -6.76 -4.12
C ASP A 392 -3.42 -5.36 -3.78
N PHE A 393 -2.81 -4.33 -4.36
CA PHE A 393 -3.28 -2.94 -4.22
C PHE A 393 -4.67 -2.74 -4.82
N GLU A 394 -4.91 -3.24 -6.03
CA GLU A 394 -6.19 -3.12 -6.72
C GLU A 394 -7.28 -3.97 -6.04
N GLU A 395 -6.94 -5.14 -5.52
CA GLU A 395 -7.85 -5.97 -4.73
C GLU A 395 -8.35 -5.22 -3.49
N GLN A 396 -7.45 -4.57 -2.75
CA GLN A 396 -7.84 -3.80 -1.56
C GLN A 396 -8.81 -2.66 -1.88
N MET A 397 -8.65 -2.01 -3.03
CA MET A 397 -9.60 -1.00 -3.50
C MET A 397 -10.96 -1.62 -3.82
N VAL A 398 -11.00 -2.70 -4.61
CA VAL A 398 -12.25 -3.35 -5.02
C VAL A 398 -13.00 -3.94 -3.83
N ARG A 399 -12.31 -4.56 -2.86
CA ARG A 399 -12.93 -5.05 -1.61
C ARG A 399 -13.58 -3.95 -0.78
N ASN A 400 -13.13 -2.69 -0.93
CA ASN A 400 -13.76 -1.52 -0.32
C ASN A 400 -14.72 -0.78 -1.27
N HIS A 401 -15.34 -1.50 -2.22
CA HIS A 401 -16.33 -0.95 -3.15
C HIS A 401 -15.78 0.20 -4.03
N THR A 402 -14.50 0.15 -4.38
CA THR A 402 -13.91 1.06 -5.37
C THR A 402 -14.03 0.44 -6.75
N VAL A 403 -14.66 1.16 -7.68
CA VAL A 403 -14.70 0.80 -9.10
C VAL A 403 -13.36 1.19 -9.73
N VAL A 404 -12.49 0.21 -9.93
CA VAL A 404 -11.22 0.40 -10.64
C VAL A 404 -11.44 0.17 -12.13
N VAL A 405 -11.09 1.15 -12.97
CA VAL A 405 -11.20 1.09 -14.43
C VAL A 405 -9.88 1.51 -15.06
N LYS A 406 -9.27 0.61 -15.84
CA LYS A 406 -7.92 0.78 -16.39
C LYS A 406 -7.96 0.82 -17.91
N PHE A 407 -7.32 1.81 -18.51
CA PHE A 407 -7.31 2.02 -19.96
C PHE A 407 -5.89 2.04 -20.49
N TRP A 408 -5.59 1.18 -21.47
CA TRP A 408 -4.41 1.31 -22.33
C TRP A 408 -4.85 1.87 -23.68
N LEU A 409 -4.50 3.12 -23.98
CA LEU A 409 -4.79 3.73 -25.28
C LEU A 409 -3.68 3.36 -26.27
N ALA A 410 -3.98 2.43 -27.16
CA ALA A 410 -3.07 1.94 -28.19
C ALA A 410 -3.19 2.79 -29.48
N ILE A 411 -2.07 3.13 -30.09
CA ILE A 411 -2.01 3.67 -31.47
C ILE A 411 -0.93 2.93 -32.26
N THR A 412 -1.00 3.00 -33.59
CA THR A 412 0.08 2.47 -34.43
C THR A 412 1.28 3.42 -34.46
N GLN A 413 2.47 2.90 -34.76
CA GLN A 413 3.69 3.70 -34.93
C GLN A 413 3.49 4.82 -35.96
N ASP A 414 2.77 4.56 -37.06
CA ASP A 414 2.50 5.55 -38.10
C ASP A 414 1.59 6.68 -37.60
N GLU A 415 0.53 6.34 -36.87
CA GLU A 415 -0.38 7.33 -36.30
C GLU A 415 0.33 8.18 -35.23
N GLN A 416 1.24 7.58 -34.44
CA GLN A 416 2.09 8.33 -33.51
C GLN A 416 2.95 9.36 -34.26
N LEU A 417 3.67 8.92 -35.31
CA LEU A 417 4.54 9.80 -36.09
C LEU A 417 3.76 10.95 -36.74
N LYS A 418 2.58 10.64 -37.30
CA LYS A 418 1.67 11.64 -37.84
C LYS A 418 1.28 12.67 -36.78
N ARG A 419 0.90 12.23 -35.58
CA ARG A 419 0.52 13.13 -34.46
C ARG A 419 1.69 13.96 -33.95
N PHE A 420 2.91 13.44 -33.96
CA PHE A 420 4.11 14.19 -33.59
C PHE A 420 4.32 15.36 -34.58
N LYS A 421 4.36 15.05 -35.88
CA LYS A 421 4.49 16.06 -36.96
C LYS A 421 3.37 17.10 -36.93
N GLU A 422 2.13 16.70 -36.62
CA GLU A 422 1.02 17.65 -36.47
C GLU A 422 1.19 18.59 -35.27
N ARG A 423 1.72 18.09 -34.13
CA ARG A 423 1.93 18.89 -32.91
C ARG A 423 3.03 19.93 -33.09
N GLU A 424 4.10 19.60 -33.81
CA GLU A 424 5.17 20.54 -34.17
C GLU A 424 4.65 21.72 -34.99
N LYS A 425 3.63 21.50 -35.84
CA LYS A 425 3.04 22.56 -36.66
C LYS A 425 2.13 23.51 -35.88
N ILE A 426 1.46 23.04 -34.82
CA ILE A 426 0.43 23.80 -34.09
C ILE A 426 1.07 24.56 -32.91
N GLY A 427 1.09 25.90 -32.98
CA GLY A 427 1.78 26.76 -31.99
C GLY A 427 1.52 26.42 -30.52
N PHE A 428 0.27 26.20 -30.12
CA PHE A 428 -0.10 25.86 -28.73
C PHE A 428 0.03 24.36 -28.38
N LYS A 429 0.58 23.52 -29.27
CA LYS A 429 0.86 22.10 -29.00
C LYS A 429 2.34 21.76 -29.13
N ARG A 430 3.18 22.67 -29.62
CA ARG A 430 4.63 22.48 -29.79
C ARG A 430 5.32 22.02 -28.51
N PHE A 431 4.95 22.58 -27.37
CA PHE A 431 5.51 22.21 -26.06
C PHE A 431 5.19 20.78 -25.60
N LYS A 432 4.32 20.04 -26.32
CA LYS A 432 3.92 18.66 -25.98
C LYS A 432 4.74 17.59 -26.70
N ILE A 433 5.81 17.96 -27.39
CA ILE A 433 6.79 17.06 -27.97
C ILE A 433 8.16 17.46 -27.44
N THR A 434 8.84 16.53 -26.77
CA THR A 434 10.19 16.70 -26.24
C THR A 434 11.15 15.72 -26.92
N GLU A 435 12.46 15.88 -26.70
CA GLU A 435 13.45 14.89 -27.14
C GLU A 435 13.21 13.51 -26.52
N GLU A 436 12.65 13.47 -25.31
CA GLU A 436 12.27 12.24 -24.62
C GLU A 436 11.18 11.47 -25.39
N ASP A 437 10.20 12.17 -25.98
CA ASP A 437 9.14 11.53 -26.78
C ASP A 437 9.71 10.81 -28.01
N TRP A 438 10.75 11.37 -28.64
CA TRP A 438 11.45 10.73 -29.77
C TRP A 438 12.29 9.52 -29.30
N ARG A 439 12.99 9.65 -28.18
CA ARG A 439 13.74 8.52 -27.58
C ARG A 439 12.82 7.37 -27.18
N ASN A 440 11.64 7.65 -26.63
CA ASN A 440 10.65 6.63 -26.28
C ASN A 440 10.13 5.89 -27.51
N ARG A 441 9.99 6.60 -28.64
CA ARG A 441 9.58 6.01 -29.92
C ARG A 441 10.61 5.00 -30.43
N ASP A 442 11.90 5.28 -30.32
CA ASP A 442 12.95 4.34 -30.75
C ASP A 442 12.94 3.04 -29.93
N LYS A 443 12.40 3.10 -28.70
CA LYS A 443 12.21 1.96 -27.80
C LYS A 443 10.84 1.27 -27.95
N TRP A 444 10.11 1.48 -29.05
CA TRP A 444 8.77 0.91 -29.26
C TRP A 444 8.66 -0.60 -28.94
N PRO A 445 9.57 -1.48 -29.41
CA PRO A 445 9.45 -2.92 -29.13
C PRO A 445 9.55 -3.26 -27.63
N LEU A 446 10.34 -2.49 -26.86
CA LEU A 446 10.48 -2.69 -25.42
C LEU A 446 9.21 -2.31 -24.67
N TYR A 447 8.56 -1.21 -25.08
CA TYR A 447 7.27 -0.80 -24.55
C TYR A 447 6.17 -1.80 -24.92
N GLU A 448 6.15 -2.27 -26.16
CA GLU A 448 5.17 -3.26 -26.64
C GLU A 448 5.21 -4.54 -25.80
N GLN A 449 6.42 -5.09 -25.56
CA GLN A 449 6.59 -6.24 -24.67
C GLN A 449 6.15 -5.92 -23.24
N SER A 450 6.58 -4.79 -22.68
CA SER A 450 6.27 -4.41 -21.29
C SER A 450 4.76 -4.23 -21.05
N VAL A 451 4.04 -3.72 -22.06
CA VAL A 451 2.58 -3.57 -22.01
C VAL A 451 1.88 -4.92 -22.09
N CYS A 452 2.35 -5.85 -22.94
CA CYS A 452 1.79 -7.20 -23.00
C CYS A 452 1.96 -7.90 -21.64
N ASP A 453 3.17 -7.89 -21.07
CA ASP A 453 3.44 -8.47 -19.75
C ASP A 453 2.57 -7.82 -18.65
N MET A 454 2.38 -6.49 -18.71
CA MET A 454 1.49 -5.78 -17.81
C MET A 454 0.05 -6.29 -17.92
N ILE A 455 -0.49 -6.42 -19.13
CA ILE A 455 -1.85 -6.89 -19.34
C ILE A 455 -2.00 -8.33 -18.85
N ASP A 456 -1.09 -9.22 -19.23
CA ASP A 456 -1.15 -10.64 -18.89
C ASP A 456 -1.12 -10.87 -17.38
N ARG A 457 -0.32 -10.07 -16.65
CA ARG A 457 -0.10 -10.25 -15.21
C ARG A 457 -1.02 -9.44 -14.32
N THR A 458 -1.73 -8.45 -14.87
CA THR A 458 -2.57 -7.53 -14.05
C THR A 458 -3.96 -7.27 -14.61
N SER A 459 -4.34 -7.87 -15.75
CA SER A 459 -5.73 -7.86 -16.21
C SER A 459 -6.53 -8.94 -15.47
N THR A 460 -6.80 -8.68 -14.20
CA THR A 460 -7.52 -9.61 -13.31
C THR A 460 -9.04 -9.54 -13.51
N GLU A 461 -9.78 -10.52 -12.99
CA GLU A 461 -11.25 -10.53 -13.01
C GLU A 461 -11.84 -9.27 -12.34
N ILE A 462 -11.25 -8.88 -11.20
CA ILE A 462 -11.73 -7.76 -10.39
C ILE A 462 -11.37 -6.40 -11.02
N ALA A 463 -10.21 -6.30 -11.66
CA ALA A 463 -9.71 -5.07 -12.29
C ALA A 463 -9.12 -5.38 -13.68
N PRO A 464 -9.94 -5.61 -14.71
CA PRO A 464 -9.47 -5.93 -16.05
C PRO A 464 -8.92 -4.69 -16.76
N TRP A 465 -7.95 -4.92 -17.64
CA TRP A 465 -7.47 -3.89 -18.56
C TRP A 465 -8.45 -3.70 -19.73
N THR A 466 -8.73 -2.44 -20.07
CA THR A 466 -9.45 -2.09 -21.30
C THR A 466 -8.45 -1.58 -22.33
N LEU A 467 -8.21 -2.38 -23.37
CA LEU A 467 -7.42 -1.95 -24.53
C LEU A 467 -8.28 -1.07 -25.42
N VAL A 468 -7.84 0.15 -25.69
CA VAL A 468 -8.60 1.15 -26.45
C VAL A 468 -7.88 1.42 -27.78
N GLU A 469 -8.52 1.06 -28.89
CA GLU A 469 -8.04 1.29 -30.25
C GLU A 469 -8.10 2.80 -30.54
N ALA A 470 -7.02 3.52 -30.26
CA ALA A 470 -7.01 4.98 -30.15
C ALA A 470 -6.51 5.71 -31.41
N ASN A 471 -6.39 5.01 -32.54
CA ASN A 471 -6.08 5.63 -33.84
C ASN A 471 -7.12 6.70 -34.19
N ASP A 472 -8.41 6.38 -34.03
CA ASP A 472 -9.48 7.37 -34.06
C ASP A 472 -9.80 7.90 -32.65
N LYS A 473 -9.57 9.20 -32.44
CA LYS A 473 -9.77 9.83 -31.13
C LYS A 473 -11.25 9.81 -30.71
N ASN A 474 -12.17 9.86 -31.67
CA ASN A 474 -13.60 9.87 -31.37
C ASN A 474 -14.05 8.50 -30.88
N HIS A 475 -13.66 7.42 -31.58
CA HIS A 475 -13.89 6.05 -31.15
C HIS A 475 -13.34 5.80 -29.74
N ALA A 476 -12.08 6.19 -29.50
CA ALA A 476 -11.41 6.02 -28.21
C ALA A 476 -12.20 6.64 -27.03
N ARG A 477 -12.67 7.88 -27.21
CA ARG A 477 -13.42 8.61 -26.17
C ARG A 477 -14.74 7.94 -25.84
N ILE A 478 -15.46 7.46 -26.85
CA ILE A 478 -16.72 6.74 -26.67
C ILE A 478 -16.48 5.42 -25.94
N LYS A 479 -15.47 4.65 -26.35
CA LYS A 479 -15.11 3.39 -25.68
C LYS A 479 -14.80 3.61 -24.20
N VAL A 480 -13.99 4.63 -23.88
CA VAL A 480 -13.66 4.99 -22.49
C VAL A 480 -14.92 5.30 -21.67
N LEU A 481 -15.80 6.19 -22.16
CA LEU A 481 -17.02 6.57 -21.45
C LEU A 481 -17.98 5.39 -21.28
N LYS A 482 -18.16 4.59 -22.35
CA LYS A 482 -19.02 3.42 -22.33
C LYS A 482 -18.55 2.39 -21.31
N THR A 483 -17.26 2.06 -21.29
CA THR A 483 -16.66 1.16 -20.31
C THR A 483 -16.85 1.69 -18.89
N LEU A 484 -16.59 2.98 -18.65
CA LEU A 484 -16.76 3.59 -17.33
C LEU A 484 -18.20 3.46 -16.83
N CYS A 485 -19.19 3.87 -17.64
CA CYS A 485 -20.60 3.78 -17.26
C CYS A 485 -21.00 2.34 -16.94
N ASN A 486 -20.63 1.39 -17.80
CA ASN A 486 -20.95 -0.02 -17.59
C ASN A 486 -20.34 -0.57 -16.29
N ARG A 487 -19.08 -0.19 -15.97
CA ARG A 487 -18.41 -0.65 -14.74
C ARG A 487 -19.03 -0.07 -13.48
N ILE A 488 -19.49 1.19 -13.53
CA ILE A 488 -20.19 1.82 -12.39
C ILE A 488 -21.57 1.18 -12.18
N GLU A 489 -22.31 0.92 -13.25
CA GLU A 489 -23.62 0.25 -13.16
C GLU A 489 -23.51 -1.14 -12.54
N LEU A 490 -22.60 -1.98 -13.04
CA LEU A 490 -22.36 -3.30 -12.48
C LEU A 490 -21.95 -3.27 -11.00
N ALA A 491 -21.32 -2.19 -10.55
CA ALA A 491 -20.97 -2.02 -9.14
C ALA A 491 -22.17 -1.56 -8.30
N LEU A 492 -23.02 -0.68 -8.84
CA LEU A 492 -24.26 -0.24 -8.21
C LEU A 492 -25.28 -1.38 -8.07
N GLU A 493 -25.33 -2.32 -9.01
CA GLU A 493 -26.20 -3.50 -8.94
C GLU A 493 -25.83 -4.47 -7.81
N LYS A 494 -24.59 -4.40 -7.29
CA LYS A 494 -24.07 -5.27 -6.23
C LYS A 494 -24.19 -4.69 -4.82
N ILE A 495 -24.68 -3.45 -4.70
CA ILE A 495 -24.85 -2.70 -3.44
C ILE A 495 -26.33 -2.56 -3.15
#